data_AF-A0A0D7B0H3-F1
#
_entry.id   AF-A0A0D7B0H3-F1
#
_cell.length_a   1.000
_cell.length_b   1.000
_cell.length_c   1.000
_cell.angle_alpha   90.00
_cell.angle_beta   90.00
_cell.angle_gamma   90.00
#
_symmetry.space_group_name_H-M   'P 1'
#
loop_
_entity.id
_entity.type
_entity.pdbx_description
1 polymer ?
#
loop_
_entity_poly.entity_id
_entity_poly.type
_entity_poly.pdbx_seq_one_letter_code
_entity_poly.pdbx_strand_id
1 'polypeptide(L)'
;MKLITTLALASYASAAALSSSLTEASKRQTNLRCGGAEDSQLADCQHLYDNWPNYLDATWDALCTTNVVQRAYNPACYGTCCVFTTSNAPLWDDIHTAVGTILDCRSEEKGTVNGQVDVGGSKAGRICLANRNSCGDCFDKD
;
A
#
# COMPACT_ATOMS: atom_id res chain seq x y z
N MET A 1 17.22 -66.99 10.14
CA MET A 1 15.85 -66.76 10.67
C MET A 1 15.92 -65.88 11.91
N LYS A 2 15.07 -64.82 11.94
CA LYS A 2 14.65 -63.89 13.03
C LYS A 2 14.63 -62.45 12.45
N LEU A 3 13.55 -61.97 11.85
CA LEU A 3 12.24 -61.45 12.36
C LEU A 3 12.31 -60.10 13.13
N ILE A 4 11.72 -59.09 12.47
CA ILE A 4 10.89 -57.95 12.95
C ILE A 4 11.67 -56.84 13.72
N THR A 5 11.59 -55.55 13.37
CA THR A 5 10.46 -54.67 13.73
C THR A 5 10.47 -53.34 12.98
N THR A 6 9.31 -53.01 12.39
CA THR A 6 8.91 -51.73 11.80
C THR A 6 8.59 -50.69 12.88
N LEU A 7 9.08 -49.45 12.74
CA LEU A 7 8.49 -48.28 13.39
C LEU A 7 8.13 -47.26 12.30
N ALA A 8 6.83 -47.05 12.12
CA ALA A 8 6.27 -45.96 11.34
C ALA A 8 6.27 -44.69 12.21
N LEU A 9 6.96 -43.64 11.75
CA LEU A 9 6.89 -42.31 12.35
C LEU A 9 5.79 -41.52 11.63
N ALA A 10 4.67 -41.32 12.33
CA ALA A 10 3.60 -40.43 11.89
C ALA A 10 4.08 -38.97 11.99
N SER A 11 4.30 -38.32 10.85
CA SER A 11 4.54 -36.88 10.77
C SER A 11 3.22 -36.13 10.94
N TYR A 12 3.06 -35.50 12.10
CA TYR A 12 1.98 -34.56 12.39
C TYR A 12 2.18 -33.30 11.54
N ALA A 13 1.33 -33.12 10.53
CA ALA A 13 1.19 -31.82 9.86
C ALA A 13 0.30 -30.94 10.74
N SER A 14 0.90 -30.02 11.49
CA SER A 14 0.16 -28.95 12.15
C SER A 14 -0.36 -28.00 11.08
N ALA A 15 -1.68 -28.02 10.82
CA ALA A 15 -2.34 -26.99 10.06
C ALA A 15 -2.23 -25.67 10.84
N ALA A 16 -1.39 -24.76 10.36
CA ALA A 16 -1.35 -23.39 10.85
C ALA A 16 -2.67 -22.71 10.46
N ALA A 17 -3.59 -22.57 11.41
CA ALA A 17 -4.75 -21.71 11.25
C ALA A 17 -4.25 -20.25 11.26
N LEU A 18 -4.13 -19.65 10.08
CA LEU A 18 -3.91 -18.21 9.94
C LEU A 18 -5.20 -17.50 10.37
N SER A 19 -5.23 -16.98 11.60
CA SER A 19 -6.28 -16.08 12.06
C SER A 19 -6.21 -14.77 11.28
N SER A 20 -7.17 -14.56 10.39
CA SER A 20 -7.37 -13.32 9.64
C SER A 20 -8.03 -12.25 10.51
N SER A 21 -7.27 -11.64 11.41
CA SER A 21 -7.66 -10.37 12.02
C SER A 21 -7.33 -9.24 11.05
N LEU A 22 -8.23 -8.98 10.10
CA LEU A 22 -8.16 -7.75 9.29
C LEU A 22 -8.32 -6.55 10.23
N THR A 23 -7.35 -5.64 10.20
CA THR A 23 -7.43 -4.41 10.99
C THR A 23 -8.61 -3.56 10.52
N GLU A 24 -9.11 -2.67 11.38
CA GLU A 24 -10.19 -1.77 11.01
C GLU A 24 -9.80 -0.85 9.83
N ALA A 25 -8.51 -0.50 9.71
CA ALA A 25 -7.97 0.23 8.56
C ALA A 25 -8.05 -0.60 7.28
N SER A 26 -7.75 -1.90 7.33
CA SER A 26 -7.85 -2.80 6.18
C SER A 26 -9.28 -2.92 5.67
N LYS A 27 -10.29 -2.93 6.57
CA LYS A 27 -11.71 -2.98 6.17
C LYS A 27 -12.19 -1.72 5.46
N ARG A 28 -11.50 -0.59 5.66
CA ARG A 28 -11.82 0.67 4.99
C ARG A 28 -11.23 0.76 3.59
N GLN A 29 -10.25 -0.07 3.24
CA GLN A 29 -9.64 -0.10 1.92
C GLN A 29 -10.56 -0.79 0.91
N THR A 30 -10.81 -0.14 -0.23
CA THR A 30 -11.68 -0.64 -1.30
C THR A 30 -11.11 -0.24 -2.67
N ASN A 31 -11.51 -0.93 -3.73
CA ASN A 31 -11.17 -0.57 -5.12
C ASN A 31 -9.68 -0.35 -5.38
N LEU A 32 -8.83 -1.34 -5.08
CA LEU A 32 -7.44 -1.34 -5.52
C LEU A 32 -7.38 -1.28 -7.06
N ARG A 33 -6.67 -0.28 -7.58
CA ARG A 33 -6.42 -0.10 -9.02
C ARG A 33 -4.91 0.05 -9.22
N CYS A 34 -4.31 -0.90 -9.94
CA CYS A 34 -2.88 -0.88 -10.27
C CYS A 34 -2.62 0.00 -11.48
N GLY A 35 -1.49 0.71 -11.52
CA GLY A 35 -1.19 1.65 -12.60
C GLY A 35 -1.85 3.02 -12.42
N GLY A 36 -1.96 3.76 -13.53
CA GLY A 36 -2.69 5.03 -13.59
C GLY A 36 -1.79 6.27 -13.61
N ALA A 37 -0.64 6.21 -12.92
CA ALA A 37 0.37 7.26 -12.80
C ALA A 37 1.77 6.76 -13.20
N GLU A 38 2.84 7.56 -13.08
CA GLU A 38 4.19 7.04 -13.34
C GLU A 38 4.66 6.09 -12.24
N ASP A 39 5.52 5.16 -12.65
CA ASP A 39 6.09 4.13 -11.81
C ASP A 39 7.07 4.70 -10.76
N SER A 40 6.93 4.22 -9.52
CA SER A 40 7.95 4.37 -8.47
C SER A 40 8.85 3.15 -8.42
N GLN A 41 10.08 3.29 -7.94
CA GLN A 41 10.93 2.14 -7.67
C GLN A 41 10.35 1.33 -6.50
N LEU A 42 10.20 0.02 -6.70
CA LEU A 42 9.64 -0.89 -5.70
C LEU A 42 10.45 -0.87 -4.40
N ALA A 43 11.79 -0.82 -4.50
CA ALA A 43 12.68 -0.78 -3.35
C ALA A 43 12.44 0.46 -2.47
N ASP A 44 12.19 1.62 -3.09
CA ASP A 44 11.89 2.85 -2.35
C ASP A 44 10.53 2.74 -1.64
N CYS A 45 9.53 2.16 -2.30
CA CYS A 45 8.21 1.99 -1.71
C CYS A 45 8.19 0.98 -0.57
N GLN A 46 8.93 -0.12 -0.71
CA GLN A 46 9.10 -1.09 0.37
C GLN A 46 9.83 -0.45 1.55
N HIS A 47 10.89 0.33 1.28
CA HIS A 47 11.61 1.05 2.33
C HIS A 47 10.72 2.06 3.07
N LEU A 48 9.89 2.82 2.34
CA LEU A 48 8.91 3.73 2.92
C LEU A 48 7.93 3.00 3.84
N TYR A 49 7.40 1.86 3.39
CA TYR A 49 6.44 1.05 4.16
C TYR A 49 7.06 0.46 5.43
N ASP A 50 8.27 -0.09 5.32
CA ASP A 50 8.96 -0.78 6.42
C ASP A 50 9.47 0.19 7.51
N ASN A 51 9.72 1.44 7.14
CA ASN A 51 10.25 2.47 8.05
C ASN A 51 9.18 3.50 8.46
N TRP A 52 7.91 3.19 8.28
CA TRP A 52 6.82 4.03 8.76
C TRP A 52 6.91 4.20 10.30
N PRO A 53 6.76 5.42 10.87
CA PRO A 53 6.35 6.69 10.27
C PRO A 53 7.52 7.69 10.01
N ASN A 54 8.72 7.24 9.68
CA ASN A 54 9.90 8.12 9.62
C ASN A 54 9.87 9.17 8.48
N TYR A 55 9.00 8.98 7.48
CA TYR A 55 8.93 9.80 6.27
C TYR A 55 7.65 10.62 6.15
N LEU A 56 6.91 10.79 7.25
CA LEU A 56 5.69 11.58 7.23
C LEU A 56 6.00 13.06 7.10
N ASP A 57 5.33 13.71 6.16
CA ASP A 57 5.30 15.15 6.04
C ASP A 57 4.01 15.69 6.68
N ALA A 58 4.17 16.27 7.87
CA ALA A 58 3.08 16.86 8.62
C ALA A 58 2.68 18.26 8.13
N THR A 59 3.37 18.84 7.13
CA THR A 59 2.94 20.12 6.56
C THR A 59 1.67 19.98 5.74
N TRP A 60 1.39 18.78 5.20
CA TRP A 60 0.28 18.52 4.28
C TRP A 60 0.23 19.55 3.14
N ASP A 61 1.39 20.00 2.67
CA ASP A 61 1.42 20.99 1.60
C ASP A 61 0.76 20.42 0.34
N ALA A 62 -0.16 21.21 -0.24
CA ALA A 62 -0.88 20.83 -1.45
C ALA A 62 0.12 20.80 -2.62
N LEU A 63 0.41 19.60 -3.12
CA LEU A 63 1.51 19.37 -4.06
C LEU A 63 1.08 19.42 -5.52
N CYS A 64 -0.20 19.17 -5.81
CA CYS A 64 -0.71 19.33 -7.16
C CYS A 64 -2.22 19.60 -7.19
N THR A 65 -2.67 20.14 -8.32
CA THR A 65 -4.09 20.23 -8.68
C THR A 65 -4.40 19.05 -9.58
N THR A 66 -5.32 18.18 -9.16
CA THR A 66 -5.86 17.10 -10.00
C THR A 66 -7.20 17.54 -10.59
N ASN A 67 -7.43 17.25 -11.86
CA ASN A 67 -8.64 17.63 -12.59
C ASN A 67 -9.21 19.03 -12.26
N VAL A 68 -8.39 20.08 -12.41
CA VAL A 68 -8.71 21.54 -12.30
C VAL A 68 -9.27 22.07 -10.96
N VAL A 69 -9.83 21.22 -10.08
CA VAL A 69 -10.52 21.63 -8.85
C VAL A 69 -10.16 20.82 -7.60
N GLN A 70 -9.53 19.65 -7.72
CA GLN A 70 -9.18 18.84 -6.55
C GLN A 70 -7.74 19.09 -6.12
N ARG A 71 -7.56 19.27 -4.81
CA ARG A 71 -6.23 19.35 -4.19
C ARG A 71 -5.82 17.96 -3.76
N ALA A 72 -4.62 17.55 -4.17
CA ALA A 72 -3.96 16.39 -3.61
C ALA A 72 -2.85 16.82 -2.66
N TYR A 73 -2.72 16.08 -1.56
CA TYR A 73 -1.75 16.28 -0.51
C TYR A 73 -0.72 15.16 -0.56
N ASN A 74 0.51 15.42 -0.11
CA ASN A 74 1.58 14.43 -0.07
C ASN A 74 2.01 14.15 1.37
N PRO A 75 1.36 13.19 2.04
CA PRO A 75 1.68 12.84 3.43
C PRO A 75 3.05 12.19 3.64
N ALA A 76 3.67 11.61 2.61
CA ALA A 76 4.92 10.86 2.78
C ALA A 76 5.65 10.65 1.46
N CYS A 77 6.98 10.83 1.47
CA CYS A 77 7.86 10.49 0.35
C CYS A 77 9.18 9.92 0.82
N TYR A 78 9.69 8.95 0.07
CA TYR A 78 11.07 8.46 0.17
C TYR A 78 11.57 8.09 -1.23
N GLY A 79 12.72 8.63 -1.62
CA GLY A 79 13.29 8.38 -2.96
C GLY A 79 12.30 8.75 -4.06
N THR A 80 12.02 7.79 -4.94
CA THR A 80 11.01 7.90 -6.00
C THR A 80 9.59 7.59 -5.54
N CYS A 81 9.40 7.04 -4.35
CA CYS A 81 8.09 6.63 -3.85
C CYS A 81 7.41 7.74 -3.05
N CYS A 82 6.28 8.23 -3.56
CA CYS A 82 5.48 9.24 -2.88
C CYS A 82 4.03 8.77 -2.72
N VAL A 83 3.44 9.15 -1.60
CA VAL A 83 2.03 8.90 -1.28
C VAL A 83 1.26 10.18 -1.53
N PHE A 84 0.15 10.08 -2.26
CA PHE A 84 -0.78 11.18 -2.47
C PHE A 84 -2.15 10.85 -1.93
N THR A 85 -2.88 11.87 -1.47
CA THR A 85 -4.25 11.70 -0.99
C THR A 85 -5.15 12.86 -1.40
N THR A 86 -6.43 12.56 -1.66
CA THR A 86 -7.47 13.57 -1.90
C THR A 86 -8.13 14.10 -0.62
N SER A 87 -7.75 13.57 0.54
CA SER A 87 -8.21 14.01 1.87
C SER A 87 -7.09 14.78 2.58
N ASN A 88 -7.40 15.89 3.25
CA ASN A 88 -6.43 16.65 4.03
C ASN A 88 -6.34 16.22 5.51
N ALA A 89 -7.06 15.17 5.87
CA ALA A 89 -7.06 14.62 7.23
C ALA A 89 -7.30 13.09 7.26
N PRO A 90 -6.65 12.29 6.38
CA PRO A 90 -6.73 10.84 6.49
C PRO A 90 -6.08 10.39 7.80
N LEU A 91 -6.46 9.21 8.29
CA LEU A 91 -5.76 8.59 9.40
C LEU A 91 -4.42 8.04 8.90
N TRP A 92 -3.35 8.20 9.67
CA TRP A 92 -2.04 7.67 9.30
C TRP A 92 -2.04 6.15 9.12
N ASP A 93 -2.82 5.43 9.92
CA ASP A 93 -3.00 3.98 9.78
C ASP A 93 -3.69 3.60 8.47
N ASP A 94 -4.63 4.43 7.98
CA ASP A 94 -5.27 4.22 6.68
C ASP A 94 -4.27 4.43 5.55
N ILE A 95 -3.38 5.42 5.69
CA ILE A 95 -2.32 5.65 4.71
C ILE A 95 -1.34 4.48 4.69
N HIS A 96 -0.83 4.05 5.85
CA HIS A 96 0.10 2.94 5.91
C HIS A 96 -0.51 1.65 5.35
N THR A 97 -1.76 1.37 5.71
CA THR A 97 -2.50 0.20 5.19
C THR A 97 -2.72 0.30 3.68
N ALA A 98 -3.03 1.48 3.16
CA ALA A 98 -3.19 1.71 1.73
C ALA A 98 -1.88 1.48 0.97
N VAL A 99 -0.74 1.98 1.48
CA VAL A 99 0.58 1.72 0.89
C VAL A 99 0.85 0.21 0.82
N GLY A 100 0.62 -0.51 1.93
CA GLY A 100 0.76 -1.96 1.97
C GLY A 100 -0.13 -2.69 0.96
N THR A 101 -1.37 -2.21 0.78
CA THR A 101 -2.32 -2.76 -0.21
C THR A 101 -1.86 -2.47 -1.64
N ILE A 102 -1.32 -1.28 -1.92
CA ILE A 102 -0.84 -0.92 -3.26
C ILE A 102 0.46 -1.66 -3.62
N LEU A 103 1.26 -2.10 -2.64
CA LEU A 103 2.41 -2.96 -2.90
C LEU A 103 2.01 -4.32 -3.53
N ASP A 104 0.74 -4.73 -3.47
CA ASP A 104 0.25 -5.88 -4.24
C ASP A 104 0.16 -5.63 -5.75
N CYS A 105 0.24 -4.36 -6.19
CA CYS A 105 0.32 -3.97 -7.61
C CYS A 105 1.75 -3.99 -8.17
N ARG A 106 2.74 -4.40 -7.38
CA ARG A 106 4.15 -4.36 -7.80
C ARG A 106 4.43 -5.21 -9.04
N SER A 107 5.31 -4.71 -9.90
CA SER A 107 5.91 -5.45 -11.01
C SER A 107 7.35 -5.81 -10.65
N GLU A 108 7.56 -7.04 -10.20
CA GLU A 108 8.90 -7.57 -9.84
C GLU A 108 9.87 -7.52 -11.03
N GLU A 109 9.38 -7.80 -12.24
CA GLU A 109 10.18 -7.76 -13.48
C GLU A 109 10.73 -6.36 -13.76
N LYS A 110 9.92 -5.32 -13.51
CA LYS A 110 10.28 -3.92 -13.76
C LYS A 110 10.96 -3.28 -12.55
N GLY A 111 10.85 -3.89 -11.37
CA GLY A 111 11.26 -3.28 -10.11
C GLY A 111 10.43 -2.03 -9.80
N THR A 112 9.18 -1.97 -10.24
CA THR A 112 8.31 -0.80 -10.09
C THR A 112 6.97 -1.08 -9.45
N VAL A 113 6.34 -0.04 -8.91
CA VAL A 113 4.97 -0.10 -8.39
C VAL A 113 4.30 1.27 -8.54
N ASN A 114 3.00 1.22 -8.79
CA ASN A 114 2.08 2.34 -8.68
C ASN A 114 0.65 1.81 -8.52
N GLY A 115 -0.21 2.65 -7.98
CA GLY A 115 -1.62 2.32 -7.88
C GLY A 115 -2.35 3.22 -6.93
N GLN A 116 -3.63 2.96 -6.79
CA GLN A 116 -4.54 3.72 -5.95
C GLN A 116 -5.56 2.82 -5.27
N VAL A 117 -6.04 3.25 -4.11
CA VAL A 117 -7.07 2.59 -3.33
C VAL A 117 -8.00 3.63 -2.74
N ASP A 118 -9.29 3.31 -2.68
CA ASP A 118 -10.29 4.15 -2.01
C ASP A 118 -10.33 3.79 -0.52
N VAL A 119 -10.38 4.81 0.33
CA VAL A 119 -10.54 4.68 1.78
C VAL A 119 -11.95 5.15 2.15
N GLY A 120 -12.73 4.28 2.78
CA GLY A 120 -14.07 4.60 3.30
C GLY A 120 -14.06 5.22 4.71
N GLY A 121 -15.24 5.60 5.20
CA GLY A 121 -15.43 6.11 6.57
C GLY A 121 -15.50 7.63 6.68
N SER A 122 -15.33 8.16 7.90
CA SER A 122 -15.49 9.60 8.19
C SER A 122 -14.35 10.47 7.65
N LYS A 123 -13.23 9.86 7.27
CA LYS A 123 -12.06 10.50 6.63
C LYS A 123 -11.82 9.96 5.22
N ALA A 124 -12.91 9.64 4.53
CA ALA A 124 -12.87 9.04 3.21
C ALA A 124 -12.07 9.89 2.21
N GLY A 125 -11.48 9.20 1.24
CA GLY A 125 -10.68 9.79 0.19
C GLY A 125 -10.04 8.70 -0.65
N ARG A 126 -9.17 9.09 -1.55
CA ARG A 126 -8.35 8.18 -2.32
C ARG A 126 -6.90 8.33 -1.92
N ILE A 127 -6.18 7.22 -1.91
CA ILE A 127 -4.73 7.18 -1.67
C ILE A 127 -4.07 6.61 -2.91
N CYS A 128 -3.02 7.27 -3.38
CA CYS A 128 -2.22 6.86 -4.53
C CYS A 128 -0.76 6.69 -4.10
N LEU A 129 -0.08 5.70 -4.66
CA LEU A 129 1.37 5.50 -4.58
C LEU A 129 1.94 5.69 -5.99
N ALA A 130 2.80 6.69 -6.17
CA ALA A 130 3.38 7.01 -7.47
C ALA A 130 4.65 7.86 -7.34
N ASN A 131 5.29 8.12 -8.48
CA ASN A 131 6.44 9.00 -8.52
C ASN A 131 6.05 10.43 -8.11
N ARG A 132 6.99 11.18 -7.50
CA ARG A 132 6.79 12.57 -7.06
C ARG A 132 6.19 13.46 -8.15
N ASN A 133 6.56 13.25 -9.41
CA ASN A 133 6.12 14.08 -10.52
C ASN A 133 4.71 13.74 -11.04
N SER A 134 4.10 12.65 -10.57
CA SER A 134 2.87 12.07 -11.14
C SER A 134 1.62 12.33 -10.29
N CYS A 135 1.68 13.32 -9.41
CA CYS A 135 0.57 13.67 -8.52
C CYS A 135 -0.74 13.97 -9.28
N GLY A 136 -0.65 14.59 -10.47
CA GLY A 136 -1.81 14.81 -11.35
C GLY A 136 -2.42 13.50 -11.84
N ASP A 137 -1.59 12.65 -12.46
CA ASP A 137 -2.02 11.38 -13.06
C ASP A 137 -2.63 10.40 -12.06
N CYS A 138 -2.23 10.50 -10.78
CA CYS A 138 -2.75 9.67 -9.69
C CYS A 138 -4.27 9.68 -9.56
N PHE A 139 -4.92 10.80 -9.91
CA PHE A 139 -6.36 10.98 -9.71
C PHE A 139 -7.09 11.41 -10.99
N ASP A 140 -6.39 11.47 -12.13
CA ASP A 140 -6.96 11.94 -13.39
C ASP A 140 -7.71 10.83 -14.17
N LYS A 141 -7.57 9.56 -13.74
CA LYS A 141 -8.24 8.41 -14.38
C LYS A 141 -9.42 7.93 -13.53
N ASP A 142 -10.58 8.55 -13.76
CA ASP A 142 -11.91 8.05 -13.41
C ASP A 142 -12.70 7.71 -14.69
#